data_AF-A0AAX2RYI9-F1
#
_entry.id   AF-A0AAX2RYI9-F1
#
_cell.length_a   1.000
_cell.length_b   1.000
_cell.length_c   1.000
_cell.angle_alpha   90.00
_cell.angle_beta   90.00
_cell.angle_gamma   90.00
#
_symmetry.space_group_name_H-M   'P 1'
#
loop_
_entity.id
_entity.type
_entity.pdbx_description
1 polymer ?
#
loop_
_entity_poly.entity_id
_entity_poly.type
_entity_poly.pdbx_seq_one_letter_code
_entity_poly.pdbx_strand_id
1 'polypeptide(L)'
;MRTLSFGVALASLLFVAGARAVDLPGWSRDSRVRQVIYLADEVVRVQAQRGFATHIALGSREHIQVVAPGDRDGWQVVANKGDHDVYLKPQLAARDSNLEIRTDRHSYSFDLVVLALKSKFGNDRVMYRVTFVYPDELAKRAAGESDVELVAKRLAQPAAVRNAHYSMQVMPSSDDIAPTAAWDDGRFTYLRIPNNRRMPAIFRVADDGTESVVDKHIVGDTIVVHEVAKRFVLRLAREVVGIWDDAYDIDGVPAHDGTTVNGVKRVLRSHRDE
;
A
#
# COMPACT_ATOMS: atom_id res chain seq x y z
N MET A 1 18.08 76.92 -30.29
CA MET A 1 18.77 76.89 -28.97
C MET A 1 18.19 75.73 -28.18
N ARG A 2 19.06 74.91 -27.60
CA ARG A 2 18.75 73.69 -26.84
C ARG A 2 18.07 74.05 -25.52
N THR A 3 17.04 73.31 -25.14
CA THR A 3 16.66 73.11 -23.73
C THR A 3 16.24 71.66 -23.54
N LEU A 4 17.15 70.88 -22.92
CA LEU A 4 16.88 69.62 -22.25
C LEU A 4 16.29 69.89 -20.86
N SER A 5 15.63 68.88 -20.28
CA SER A 5 15.30 68.63 -18.84
C SER A 5 13.82 68.26 -18.70
N PHE A 6 13.38 67.25 -17.94
CA PHE A 6 14.01 66.34 -17.00
C PHE A 6 13.05 65.13 -16.84
N GLY A 7 13.55 63.90 -16.91
CA GLY A 7 12.75 62.70 -16.69
C GLY A 7 12.51 62.44 -15.20
N VAL A 8 11.25 62.21 -14.83
CA VAL A 8 10.88 61.69 -13.51
C VAL A 8 10.47 60.23 -13.70
N ALA A 9 11.39 59.31 -13.39
CA ALA A 9 11.09 57.89 -13.27
C ALA A 9 10.59 57.63 -11.84
N LEU A 10 9.31 57.33 -11.71
CA LEU A 10 8.68 56.94 -10.45
C LEU A 10 9.07 55.49 -10.14
N ALA A 11 10.02 55.30 -9.22
CA ALA A 11 10.40 53.98 -8.73
C ALA A 11 9.36 53.48 -7.71
N SER A 12 8.47 52.60 -8.17
CA SER A 12 7.51 51.90 -7.32
C SER A 12 8.23 50.84 -6.49
N LEU A 13 8.52 51.13 -5.21
CA LEU A 13 8.93 50.12 -4.24
C LEU A 13 7.76 49.16 -3.98
N LEU A 14 7.83 47.97 -4.56
CA LEU A 14 6.99 46.84 -4.19
C LEU A 14 7.44 46.32 -2.82
N PHE A 15 6.74 46.74 -1.76
CA PHE A 15 6.76 46.04 -0.47
C PHE A 15 6.18 44.65 -0.68
N VAL A 16 7.06 43.65 -0.82
CA VAL A 16 6.68 42.24 -0.70
C VAL A 16 6.43 41.99 0.78
N ALA A 17 5.20 42.20 1.23
CA ALA A 17 4.75 41.71 2.51
C ALA A 17 4.83 40.17 2.45
N GLY A 18 5.77 39.58 3.20
CA GLY A 18 5.84 38.15 3.39
C GLY A 18 4.55 37.68 4.08
N ALA A 19 3.58 37.24 3.29
CA ALA A 19 2.43 36.52 3.81
C ALA A 19 2.94 35.19 4.38
N ARG A 20 3.12 35.13 5.70
CA ARG A 20 3.19 33.87 6.42
C ARG A 20 1.79 33.26 6.34
N ALA A 21 1.54 32.52 5.26
CA ALA A 21 0.36 31.68 5.18
C ALA A 21 0.52 30.62 6.28
N VAL A 22 -0.26 30.77 7.35
CA VAL A 22 -0.55 29.66 8.25
C VAL A 22 -1.42 28.74 7.41
N ASP A 23 -0.86 27.62 6.97
CA ASP A 23 -1.60 26.63 6.19
C ASP A 23 -2.76 26.17 7.06
N LEU A 24 -3.98 26.56 6.69
CA LEU A 24 -5.15 26.10 7.41
C LEU A 24 -5.35 24.63 7.07
N PRO A 25 -5.34 23.74 8.07
CA PRO A 25 -5.71 22.33 7.96
C PRO A 25 -6.91 22.12 7.02
N GLY A 26 -6.76 21.22 6.04
CA GLY A 26 -7.82 20.86 5.11
C GLY A 26 -9.09 20.39 5.85
N TRP A 27 -10.25 20.65 5.26
CA TRP A 27 -11.55 20.32 5.82
C TRP A 27 -12.10 19.10 5.09
N SER A 28 -12.49 18.05 5.83
CA SER A 28 -12.95 16.82 5.17
C SER A 28 -14.35 16.96 4.59
N ARG A 29 -15.29 17.57 5.35
CA ARG A 29 -16.71 17.80 5.03
C ARG A 29 -17.39 18.75 6.02
N ASP A 30 -17.23 18.52 7.34
CA ASP A 30 -17.79 19.40 8.40
C ASP A 30 -16.77 20.45 8.82
N SER A 31 -17.23 21.69 8.95
CA SER A 31 -16.39 22.84 9.27
C SER A 31 -15.67 22.69 10.64
N ARG A 32 -16.25 21.91 11.55
CA ARG A 32 -15.78 21.78 12.94
C ARG A 32 -14.82 20.61 13.11
N VAL A 33 -14.54 19.85 12.03
CA VAL A 33 -13.57 18.76 12.01
C VAL A 33 -12.40 19.13 11.11
N ARG A 34 -11.23 19.30 11.70
CA ARG A 34 -10.01 19.79 11.04
C ARG A 34 -8.97 18.71 10.92
N GLN A 35 -8.30 18.66 9.77
CA GLN A 35 -7.21 17.74 9.53
C GLN A 35 -5.93 18.50 9.19
N VAL A 36 -4.95 18.45 10.09
CA VAL A 36 -3.70 19.19 10.05
C VAL A 36 -2.61 18.30 9.49
N ILE A 37 -1.74 18.83 8.62
CA ILE A 37 -0.50 18.13 8.27
C ILE A 37 0.49 18.41 9.40
N TYR A 38 1.05 17.36 10.00
CA TYR A 38 2.04 17.53 11.06
C TYR A 38 3.35 18.07 10.48
N LEU A 39 3.80 19.19 11.04
CA LEU A 39 5.13 19.77 10.85
C LEU A 39 5.74 20.02 12.24
N ALA A 40 7.01 19.64 12.44
CA ALA A 40 7.65 19.64 13.76
C ALA A 40 7.77 21.05 14.38
N ASP A 41 7.91 22.08 13.54
CA ASP A 41 8.15 23.46 13.97
C ASP A 41 6.91 24.38 13.79
N GLU A 42 5.72 23.79 13.67
CA GLU A 42 4.47 24.52 13.46
C GLU A 42 3.58 24.52 14.71
N VAL A 43 2.98 25.68 14.99
CA VAL A 43 1.99 25.84 16.06
C VAL A 43 0.59 25.72 15.49
N VAL A 44 -0.19 24.78 16.03
CA VAL A 44 -1.55 24.51 15.56
C VAL A 44 -2.57 25.33 16.36
N ARG A 45 -3.29 26.22 15.69
CA ARG A 45 -4.35 27.00 16.34
C ARG A 45 -5.62 26.17 16.54
N VAL A 46 -6.11 26.13 17.78
CA VAL A 46 -7.34 25.44 18.18
C VAL A 46 -8.36 26.44 18.69
N GLN A 47 -9.49 26.57 17.98
CA GLN A 47 -10.59 27.43 18.37
C GLN A 47 -11.63 26.64 19.18
N ALA A 48 -11.69 26.86 20.48
CA ALA A 48 -12.63 26.18 21.36
C ALA A 48 -13.75 27.11 21.82
N GLN A 49 -14.92 26.54 22.09
CA GLN A 49 -16.08 27.27 22.61
C GLN A 49 -16.47 26.73 23.98
N ARG A 50 -16.81 27.63 24.90
CA ARG A 50 -17.35 27.25 26.21
C ARG A 50 -18.59 26.38 26.05
N GLY A 51 -18.67 25.31 26.84
CA GLY A 51 -19.75 24.33 26.77
C GLY A 51 -19.52 23.19 25.76
N PHE A 52 -18.49 23.27 24.92
CA PHE A 52 -18.11 22.22 23.97
C PHE A 52 -16.74 21.65 24.32
N ALA A 53 -16.58 20.34 24.08
CA ALA A 53 -15.27 19.69 24.14
C ALA A 53 -14.64 19.70 22.75
N THR A 54 -13.33 19.91 22.71
CA THR A 54 -12.51 19.72 21.52
C THR A 54 -11.67 18.47 21.70
N HIS A 55 -11.72 17.59 20.71
CA HIS A 55 -10.95 16.35 20.65
C HIS A 55 -9.74 16.55 19.74
N ILE A 56 -8.54 16.41 20.28
CA ILE A 56 -7.31 16.30 19.51
C ILE A 56 -6.98 14.82 19.41
N ALA A 57 -7.09 14.28 18.20
CA ALA A 57 -6.78 12.90 17.87
C ALA A 57 -5.41 12.86 17.19
N LEU A 58 -4.40 12.40 17.93
CA LEU A 58 -3.06 12.17 17.39
C LEU A 58 -3.07 10.86 16.57
N GLY A 59 -1.97 10.58 15.86
CA GLY A 59 -1.82 9.33 15.12
C GLY A 59 -1.99 8.11 16.01
N SER A 60 -2.58 7.03 15.50
CA SER A 60 -2.85 5.81 16.28
C SER A 60 -1.61 5.10 16.84
N ARG A 61 -0.42 5.51 16.40
CA ARG A 61 0.87 4.99 16.86
C ARG A 61 1.62 5.97 17.77
N GLU A 62 0.99 7.08 18.11
CA GLU A 62 1.49 8.04 19.09
C GLU A 62 1.17 7.54 20.49
N HIS A 63 2.13 7.66 21.39
CA HIS A 63 1.92 7.36 22.80
C HIS A 63 2.23 8.60 23.60
N ILE A 64 1.19 9.24 24.15
CA ILE A 64 1.32 10.45 24.95
C ILE A 64 2.25 10.15 26.15
N GLN A 65 3.28 10.98 26.28
CA GLN A 65 4.20 10.94 27.43
C GLN A 65 3.91 12.08 28.40
N VAL A 66 3.65 13.29 27.88
CA VAL A 66 3.42 14.50 28.66
C VAL A 66 2.38 15.37 27.97
N VAL A 67 1.49 15.96 28.77
CA VAL A 67 0.54 17.00 28.35
C VAL A 67 0.66 18.17 29.32
N ALA A 68 0.88 19.37 28.80
CA ALA A 68 1.16 20.56 29.59
C ALA A 68 0.36 21.77 29.07
N PRO A 69 -0.84 22.04 29.62
CA PRO A 69 -1.55 23.29 29.35
C PRO A 69 -0.87 24.47 30.06
N GLY A 70 -0.79 25.61 29.39
CA GLY A 70 -0.25 26.85 29.95
C GLY A 70 -1.16 27.47 31.01
N ASP A 71 -2.47 27.42 30.81
CA ASP A 71 -3.50 27.87 31.77
C ASP A 71 -4.32 26.66 32.27
N ARG A 72 -3.83 26.04 33.34
CA ARG A 72 -4.44 24.84 33.97
C ARG A 72 -5.80 25.12 34.60
N ASP A 73 -6.04 26.35 35.07
CA ASP A 73 -7.28 26.71 35.76
C ASP A 73 -8.38 27.06 34.76
N GLY A 74 -8.00 27.70 33.65
CA GLY A 74 -8.91 28.03 32.55
C GLY A 74 -9.27 26.84 31.66
N TRP A 75 -8.38 25.85 31.52
CA TRP A 75 -8.57 24.74 30.59
C TRP A 75 -8.62 23.39 31.29
N GLN A 76 -9.76 22.73 31.17
CA GLN A 76 -9.86 21.32 31.54
C GLN A 76 -9.29 20.48 30.40
N VAL A 77 -8.23 19.73 30.70
CA VAL A 77 -7.58 18.82 29.75
C VAL A 77 -7.64 17.40 30.31
N VAL A 78 -8.09 16.46 29.49
CA VAL A 78 -8.18 15.03 29.81
C VAL A 78 -7.39 14.27 28.77
N ALA A 79 -6.35 13.56 29.22
CA ALA A 79 -5.49 12.70 28.42
C ALA A 79 -4.87 11.64 29.33
N ASN A 80 -4.70 10.42 28.82
CA ASN A 80 -3.97 9.38 29.54
C ASN A 80 -2.60 9.16 28.91
N LYS A 81 -1.61 8.84 29.75
CA LYS A 81 -0.29 8.42 29.27
C LYS A 81 -0.41 7.11 28.49
N GLY A 82 0.18 7.05 27.31
CA GLY A 82 0.12 5.88 26.42
C GLY A 82 -1.03 5.91 25.43
N ASP A 83 -2.08 6.70 25.66
CA ASP A 83 -3.14 6.93 24.67
C ASP A 83 -2.67 7.93 23.59
N HIS A 84 -3.50 8.16 22.59
CA HIS A 84 -3.29 9.13 21.51
C HIS A 84 -4.41 10.19 21.42
N ASP A 85 -5.35 10.18 22.36
CA ASP A 85 -6.49 11.09 22.40
C ASP A 85 -6.33 12.12 23.53
N VAL A 86 -6.56 13.39 23.20
CA VAL A 86 -6.63 14.49 24.17
C VAL A 86 -7.94 15.22 24.01
N TYR A 87 -8.67 15.39 25.11
CA TYR A 87 -9.90 16.18 25.16
C TYR A 87 -9.65 17.44 25.96
N LEU A 88 -10.02 18.59 25.41
CA LEU A 88 -9.90 19.87 26.09
C LEU A 88 -11.20 20.66 26.04
N LYS A 89 -11.47 21.39 27.13
CA LYS A 89 -12.67 22.20 27.28
C LYS A 89 -12.32 23.49 28.03
N PRO A 90 -12.67 24.67 27.48
CA PRO A 90 -12.48 25.93 28.20
C PRO A 90 -13.54 26.08 29.30
N GLN A 91 -13.08 26.40 30.52
CA GLN A 91 -13.90 26.76 31.68
C GLN A 91 -14.48 28.16 31.54
N LEU A 92 -15.36 28.60 32.45
CA LEU A 92 -16.04 29.91 32.33
C LEU A 92 -15.07 31.10 32.27
N ALA A 93 -13.94 31.04 32.98
CA ALA A 93 -12.94 32.11 33.05
C ALA A 93 -11.76 31.93 32.09
N ALA A 94 -11.75 30.89 31.24
CA ALA A 94 -10.58 30.56 30.40
C ALA A 94 -10.18 31.71 29.49
N ARG A 95 -8.88 31.94 29.33
CA ARG A 95 -8.31 32.89 28.37
C ARG A 95 -7.60 32.15 27.25
N ASP A 96 -7.23 32.88 26.21
CA ASP A 96 -6.33 32.37 25.18
C ASP A 96 -5.00 31.98 25.85
N SER A 97 -4.45 30.83 25.45
CA SER A 97 -3.30 30.21 26.09
C SER A 97 -2.66 29.22 25.12
N ASN A 98 -1.76 28.35 25.60
CA ASN A 98 -1.17 27.28 24.82
C ASN A 98 -1.36 25.90 25.46
N LEU A 99 -1.10 24.87 24.67
CA LEU A 99 -1.01 23.49 25.12
C LEU A 99 0.18 22.83 24.43
N GLU A 100 1.05 22.21 25.22
CA GLU A 100 2.16 21.42 24.71
C GLU A 100 1.90 19.94 24.96
N ILE A 101 2.03 19.11 23.94
CA ILE A 101 1.90 17.66 24.03
C ILE A 101 3.17 17.03 23.49
N ARG A 102 3.76 16.11 24.26
CA ARG A 102 4.91 15.31 23.83
C ARG A 102 4.57 13.84 23.86
N THR A 103 4.87 13.15 22.78
CA THR A 103 4.68 11.70 22.63
C THR A 103 6.03 10.99 22.53
N ASP A 104 6.02 9.70 22.22
CA ASP A 104 7.19 8.90 21.88
C ASP A 104 7.75 9.19 20.47
N ARG A 105 6.98 9.83 19.58
CA ARG A 105 7.39 10.11 18.20
C ARG A 105 7.53 11.60 17.89
N HIS A 106 6.63 12.43 18.41
CA HIS A 106 6.45 13.80 17.99
C HIS A 106 6.18 14.75 19.17
N SER A 107 6.38 16.04 18.92
CA SER A 107 6.04 17.11 19.86
C SER A 107 5.08 18.07 19.17
N TYR A 108 4.07 18.53 19.90
CA TYR A 108 2.99 19.32 19.36
C TYR A 108 2.81 20.57 20.21
N SER A 109 2.79 21.73 19.55
CA SER A 109 2.50 23.01 20.15
C SER A 109 1.18 23.55 19.63
N PHE A 110 0.28 23.92 20.54
CA PHE A 110 -1.05 24.41 20.20
C PHE A 110 -1.28 25.83 20.73
N ASP A 111 -1.82 26.69 19.87
CA ASP A 111 -2.33 28.03 20.21
C ASP A 111 -3.84 27.92 20.50
N LEU A 112 -4.22 27.95 21.78
CA LEU A 112 -5.60 27.79 22.22
C LEU A 112 -6.32 29.13 22.22
N VAL A 113 -7.37 29.25 21.42
CA VAL A 113 -8.20 30.45 21.32
C VAL A 113 -9.61 30.16 21.81
N VAL A 114 -10.08 30.96 22.76
CA VAL A 114 -11.44 30.88 23.29
C VAL A 114 -12.35 31.80 22.48
N LEU A 115 -13.38 31.22 21.86
CA LEU A 115 -14.38 32.01 21.17
C LEU A 115 -15.17 32.89 22.17
N ALA A 116 -15.37 34.16 21.81
CA ALA A 116 -16.07 35.13 22.64
C ALA A 116 -17.46 34.64 23.07
N LEU A 117 -17.89 35.00 24.30
CA LEU A 117 -19.17 34.58 24.89
C LEU A 117 -20.40 34.92 24.02
N LYS A 118 -20.34 36.02 23.26
CA LYS A 118 -21.40 36.44 22.33
C LYS A 118 -21.46 35.61 21.04
N SER A 119 -20.52 34.70 20.82
CA SER A 119 -20.50 33.85 19.63
C SER A 119 -21.66 32.86 19.68
N LYS A 120 -22.34 32.66 18.54
CA LYS A 120 -23.40 31.64 18.42
C LYS A 120 -22.87 30.27 18.87
N PHE A 121 -23.64 29.57 19.69
CA PHE A 121 -23.31 28.19 20.11
C PHE A 121 -23.22 27.25 18.91
N GLY A 122 -22.14 26.47 18.83
CA GLY A 122 -21.94 25.49 17.76
C GLY A 122 -21.75 26.10 16.36
N ASN A 123 -21.15 27.30 16.30
CA ASN A 123 -20.86 27.97 15.01
C ASN A 123 -19.82 27.20 14.17
N ASP A 124 -19.51 27.71 12.99
CA ASP A 124 -18.57 27.12 12.04
C ASP A 124 -17.08 27.25 12.45
N ARG A 125 -16.78 28.13 13.41
CA ARG A 125 -15.42 28.39 13.92
C ARG A 125 -14.99 27.46 15.05
N VAL A 126 -15.94 26.95 15.85
CA VAL A 126 -15.57 26.00 16.92
C VAL A 126 -15.01 24.71 16.32
N MET A 127 -13.92 24.21 16.88
CA MET A 127 -13.34 22.94 16.47
C MET A 127 -13.80 21.85 17.44
N TYR A 128 -14.55 20.88 16.94
CA TYR A 128 -14.95 19.69 17.70
C TYR A 128 -13.88 18.62 17.64
N ARG A 129 -13.19 18.49 16.50
CA ARG A 129 -12.10 17.53 16.35
C ARG A 129 -10.97 18.06 15.49
N VAL A 130 -9.74 17.81 15.92
CA VAL A 130 -8.50 18.07 15.20
C VAL A 130 -7.75 16.75 15.03
N THR A 131 -7.48 16.35 13.80
CA THR A 131 -6.71 15.14 13.46
C THR A 131 -5.42 15.50 12.75
N PHE A 132 -4.43 14.61 12.79
CA PHE A 132 -3.15 14.82 12.14
C PHE A 132 -2.90 13.85 10.98
N VAL A 133 -2.19 14.35 9.98
CA VAL A 133 -1.65 13.60 8.84
C VAL A 133 -0.15 13.74 8.85
N TYR A 134 0.55 12.61 8.75
CA TYR A 134 2.00 12.55 8.82
C TYR A 134 2.57 12.32 7.42
N PRO A 135 3.34 13.27 6.85
CA PRO A 135 3.89 13.15 5.50
C PRO A 135 4.68 11.86 5.26
N ASP A 136 5.50 11.46 6.23
CA ASP A 136 6.31 10.25 6.14
C ASP A 136 5.45 8.97 6.07
N GLU A 137 4.31 8.95 6.77
CA GLU A 137 3.39 7.81 6.70
C GLU A 137 2.65 7.76 5.37
N LEU A 138 2.28 8.92 4.81
CA LEU A 138 1.71 8.99 3.46
C LEU A 138 2.70 8.50 2.40
N ALA A 139 3.97 8.95 2.48
CA ALA A 139 5.01 8.52 1.55
C ALA A 139 5.26 7.01 1.62
N LYS A 140 5.30 6.44 2.83
CA LYS A 140 5.45 4.98 3.03
C LYS A 140 4.26 4.20 2.48
N ARG A 141 3.03 4.69 2.67
CA ARG A 141 1.83 4.04 2.11
C ARG A 141 1.83 4.06 0.60
N ALA A 142 2.12 5.22 -0.01
CA ALA A 142 2.21 5.35 -1.47
C ALA A 142 3.29 4.44 -2.07
N ALA A 143 4.46 4.37 -1.43
CA ALA A 143 5.51 3.43 -1.83
C ALA A 143 5.05 1.97 -1.71
N GLY A 144 4.43 1.59 -0.60
CA GLY A 144 3.92 0.24 -0.39
C GLY A 144 2.82 -0.15 -1.39
N GLU A 145 1.90 0.76 -1.72
CA GLU A 145 0.90 0.55 -2.77
C GLU A 145 1.56 0.30 -4.13
N SER A 146 2.60 1.08 -4.47
CA SER A 146 3.35 0.90 -5.71
C SER A 146 4.10 -0.43 -5.76
N ASP A 147 4.65 -0.90 -4.63
CA ASP A 147 5.32 -2.20 -4.53
C ASP A 147 4.31 -3.35 -4.70
N VAL A 148 3.12 -3.24 -4.10
CA VAL A 148 2.05 -4.23 -4.27
C VAL A 148 1.60 -4.32 -5.72
N GLU A 149 1.40 -3.18 -6.39
CA GLU A 149 1.04 -3.15 -7.81
C GLU A 149 2.13 -3.77 -8.68
N LEU A 150 3.40 -3.47 -8.40
CA LEU A 150 4.54 -4.04 -9.12
C LEU A 150 4.64 -5.56 -8.94
N VAL A 151 4.45 -6.06 -7.72
CA VAL A 151 4.44 -7.51 -7.44
C VAL A 151 3.27 -8.18 -8.15
N ALA A 152 2.06 -7.61 -8.09
CA ALA A 152 0.89 -8.15 -8.79
C ALA A 152 1.12 -8.22 -10.30
N LYS A 153 1.70 -7.17 -10.88
CA LYS A 153 2.06 -7.12 -12.30
C LYS A 153 3.07 -8.21 -12.68
N ARG A 154 4.09 -8.45 -11.85
CA ARG A 154 5.10 -9.50 -12.08
C ARG A 154 4.48 -10.89 -11.98
N LEU A 155 3.65 -11.15 -10.96
CA LEU A 155 2.99 -12.44 -10.78
C LEU A 155 1.99 -12.77 -11.91
N ALA A 156 1.42 -11.76 -12.57
CA ALA A 156 0.52 -11.94 -13.70
C ALA A 156 1.24 -12.21 -15.04
N GLN A 157 2.58 -12.09 -15.09
CA GLN A 157 3.32 -12.38 -16.32
C GLN A 157 3.33 -13.89 -16.57
N PRO A 158 3.15 -14.34 -17.84
CA PRO A 158 3.34 -15.73 -18.19
C PRO A 158 4.75 -16.22 -17.79
N ALA A 159 4.85 -17.48 -17.38
CA ALA A 159 6.14 -18.09 -17.13
C ALA A 159 7.02 -18.04 -18.39
N ALA A 160 8.33 -17.84 -18.19
CA ALA A 160 9.27 -17.80 -19.30
C ALA A 160 9.42 -19.18 -19.93
N VAL A 161 9.30 -19.26 -21.26
CA VAL A 161 9.56 -20.49 -22.00
C VAL A 161 11.07 -20.69 -22.08
N ARG A 162 11.60 -21.75 -21.45
CA ARG A 162 13.03 -22.08 -21.45
C ARG A 162 13.34 -23.17 -22.47
N ASN A 163 12.50 -24.20 -22.52
CA ASN A 163 12.64 -25.30 -23.44
C ASN A 163 11.29 -25.63 -24.07
N ALA A 164 11.26 -25.78 -25.39
CA ALA A 164 10.08 -26.17 -26.16
C ALA A 164 10.38 -27.38 -27.08
N HIS A 165 11.50 -28.07 -26.86
CA HIS A 165 11.93 -29.23 -27.64
C HIS A 165 11.23 -30.48 -27.11
N TYR A 166 9.94 -30.59 -27.41
CA TYR A 166 9.13 -31.73 -27.03
C TYR A 166 8.63 -32.47 -28.26
N SER A 167 8.87 -33.78 -28.30
CA SER A 167 8.29 -34.67 -29.29
C SER A 167 7.06 -35.39 -28.71
N MET A 168 6.10 -35.71 -29.57
CA MET A 168 4.89 -36.42 -29.17
C MET A 168 4.59 -37.59 -30.11
N GLN A 169 4.05 -38.66 -29.53
CA GLN A 169 3.51 -39.80 -30.27
C GLN A 169 2.07 -40.03 -29.85
N VAL A 170 1.16 -39.83 -30.78
CA VAL A 170 -0.29 -40.04 -30.59
C VAL A 170 -0.63 -41.46 -31.05
N MET A 171 -1.16 -42.29 -30.16
CA MET A 171 -1.63 -43.62 -30.54
C MET A 171 -2.93 -43.53 -31.36
N PRO A 172 -3.28 -44.54 -32.17
CA PRO A 172 -4.53 -44.55 -32.93
C PRO A 172 -5.74 -44.24 -32.03
N SER A 173 -6.63 -43.39 -32.52
CA SER A 173 -7.82 -42.94 -31.80
C SER A 173 -7.54 -42.20 -30.49
N SER A 174 -6.41 -41.48 -30.38
CA SER A 174 -6.03 -40.70 -29.19
C SER A 174 -5.88 -39.19 -29.46
N ASP A 175 -6.30 -38.71 -30.62
CA ASP A 175 -6.18 -37.31 -31.03
C ASP A 175 -6.95 -36.33 -30.10
N ASP A 176 -8.02 -36.83 -29.46
CA ASP A 176 -8.88 -36.05 -28.57
C ASP A 176 -8.20 -35.65 -27.25
N ILE A 177 -7.09 -36.30 -26.88
CA ILE A 177 -6.32 -36.00 -25.67
C ILE A 177 -4.91 -35.45 -25.94
N ALA A 178 -4.52 -35.36 -27.22
CA ALA A 178 -3.22 -34.86 -27.59
C ALA A 178 -3.08 -33.37 -27.18
N PRO A 179 -1.92 -32.93 -26.68
CA PRO A 179 -1.62 -31.50 -26.61
C PRO A 179 -1.37 -30.91 -27.99
N THR A 180 -1.43 -29.59 -28.08
CA THR A 180 -1.02 -28.81 -29.27
C THR A 180 0.35 -28.18 -29.11
N ALA A 181 0.81 -28.01 -27.88
CA ALA A 181 2.13 -27.53 -27.55
C ALA A 181 2.56 -28.11 -26.20
N ALA A 182 3.87 -28.34 -26.06
CA ALA A 182 4.51 -28.71 -24.81
C ALA A 182 5.79 -27.88 -24.67
N TRP A 183 6.02 -27.34 -23.48
CA TRP A 183 7.22 -26.58 -23.13
C TRP A 183 7.46 -26.64 -21.62
N ASP A 184 8.63 -26.21 -21.17
CA ASP A 184 8.91 -26.00 -19.75
C ASP A 184 9.62 -24.66 -19.50
N ASP A 185 9.59 -24.23 -18.24
CA ASP A 185 10.33 -23.08 -17.72
C ASP A 185 11.59 -23.51 -16.94
N GLY A 186 12.01 -24.77 -17.07
CA GLY A 186 13.06 -25.40 -16.27
C GLY A 186 12.61 -25.89 -14.89
N ARG A 187 11.34 -25.72 -14.51
CA ARG A 187 10.77 -26.22 -13.25
C ARG A 187 9.44 -26.93 -13.43
N PHE A 188 8.57 -26.40 -14.28
CA PHE A 188 7.24 -26.92 -14.58
C PHE A 188 7.10 -27.19 -16.07
N THR A 189 6.39 -28.26 -16.40
CA THR A 189 6.04 -28.60 -17.78
C THR A 189 4.62 -28.13 -18.08
N TYR A 190 4.44 -27.48 -19.22
CA TYR A 190 3.19 -26.88 -19.68
C TYR A 190 2.69 -27.63 -20.91
N LEU A 191 1.48 -28.17 -20.84
CA LEU A 191 0.83 -28.90 -21.93
C LEU A 191 -0.44 -28.17 -22.36
N ARG A 192 -0.48 -27.65 -23.58
CA ARG A 192 -1.63 -26.90 -24.09
C ARG A 192 -2.69 -27.82 -24.70
N ILE A 193 -3.85 -27.89 -24.07
CA ILE A 193 -5.03 -28.67 -24.47
C ILE A 193 -6.15 -27.70 -24.89
N PRO A 194 -6.29 -27.34 -26.18
CA PRO A 194 -7.28 -26.35 -26.62
C PRO A 194 -8.72 -26.83 -26.47
N ASN A 195 -9.63 -25.85 -26.38
CA ASN A 195 -11.04 -26.02 -26.04
C ASN A 195 -11.76 -27.02 -26.95
N ASN A 196 -12.20 -28.12 -26.35
CA ASN A 196 -12.91 -29.31 -26.87
C ASN A 196 -12.09 -30.61 -26.84
N ARG A 197 -10.78 -30.55 -26.60
CA ARG A 197 -10.01 -31.75 -26.28
C ARG A 197 -10.33 -32.23 -24.86
N ARG A 198 -10.37 -33.55 -24.66
CA ARG A 198 -10.67 -34.15 -23.36
C ARG A 198 -9.43 -34.09 -22.48
N MET A 199 -9.63 -33.81 -21.19
CA MET A 199 -8.53 -33.69 -20.22
C MET A 199 -8.01 -35.08 -19.80
N PRO A 200 -6.74 -35.42 -20.07
CA PRO A 200 -6.18 -36.72 -19.71
C PRO A 200 -5.60 -36.75 -18.28
N ALA A 201 -5.44 -37.97 -17.76
CA ALA A 201 -4.50 -38.22 -16.67
C ALA A 201 -3.07 -38.12 -17.20
N ILE A 202 -2.15 -37.57 -16.41
CA ILE A 202 -0.75 -37.40 -16.80
C ILE A 202 0.09 -38.23 -15.83
N PHE A 203 1.00 -39.01 -16.39
CA PHE A 203 1.94 -39.83 -15.65
C PHE A 203 3.36 -39.51 -16.10
N ARG A 204 4.29 -39.41 -15.16
CA ARG A 204 5.73 -39.43 -15.44
C ARG A 204 6.15 -40.87 -15.66
N VAL A 205 7.02 -41.10 -16.64
CA VAL A 205 7.64 -42.41 -16.90
C VAL A 205 9.10 -42.38 -16.48
N ALA A 206 9.51 -43.28 -15.59
CA ALA A 206 10.90 -43.43 -15.19
C ALA A 206 11.73 -44.21 -16.24
N ASP A 207 13.05 -44.24 -16.07
CA ASP A 207 13.97 -44.91 -17.00
C ASP A 207 13.73 -46.44 -17.10
N ASP A 208 13.12 -47.04 -16.07
CA ASP A 208 12.70 -48.45 -16.04
C ASP A 208 11.30 -48.69 -16.63
N GLY A 209 10.63 -47.64 -17.11
CA GLY A 209 9.29 -47.68 -17.68
C GLY A 209 8.15 -47.61 -16.66
N THR A 210 8.44 -47.48 -15.36
CA THR A 210 7.40 -47.34 -14.33
C THR A 210 6.69 -45.99 -14.43
N GLU A 211 5.36 -46.00 -14.24
CA GLU A 211 4.52 -44.80 -14.32
C GLU A 211 4.16 -44.29 -12.92
N SER A 212 4.31 -42.99 -12.68
CA SER A 212 3.91 -42.33 -11.43
C SER A 212 3.01 -41.12 -11.69
N VAL A 213 2.02 -40.91 -10.82
CA VAL A 213 1.14 -39.72 -10.88
C VAL A 213 1.96 -38.47 -10.58
N VAL A 214 1.58 -37.38 -11.23
CA VAL A 214 2.24 -36.07 -11.09
C VAL A 214 1.27 -35.06 -10.49
N ASP A 215 1.80 -34.15 -9.68
CA ASP A 215 1.05 -32.98 -9.24
C ASP A 215 0.87 -32.01 -10.41
N LYS A 216 -0.34 -31.46 -10.56
CA LYS A 216 -0.67 -30.57 -11.66
C LYS A 216 -1.83 -29.63 -11.32
N HIS A 217 -1.92 -28.54 -12.06
CA HIS A 217 -3.07 -27.65 -12.06
C HIS A 217 -3.36 -27.15 -13.48
N ILE A 218 -4.48 -26.46 -13.68
CA ILE A 218 -4.92 -25.97 -14.98
C ILE A 218 -4.98 -24.44 -14.94
N VAL A 219 -4.38 -23.80 -15.95
CA VAL A 219 -4.43 -22.35 -16.18
C VAL A 219 -4.93 -22.11 -17.61
N GLY A 220 -6.16 -21.64 -17.75
CA GLY A 220 -6.80 -21.49 -19.06
C GLY A 220 -6.92 -22.82 -19.80
N ASP A 221 -6.31 -22.90 -20.99
CA ASP A 221 -6.25 -24.12 -21.83
C ASP A 221 -4.95 -24.92 -21.64
N THR A 222 -4.18 -24.65 -20.57
CA THR A 222 -2.87 -25.24 -20.32
C THR A 222 -2.85 -26.02 -19.02
N ILE A 223 -2.42 -27.29 -19.08
CA ILE A 223 -2.12 -28.10 -17.90
C ILE A 223 -0.67 -27.82 -17.49
N VAL A 224 -0.47 -27.42 -16.24
CA VAL A 224 0.85 -27.15 -15.67
C VAL A 224 1.20 -28.28 -14.70
N VAL A 225 2.17 -29.09 -15.10
CA VAL A 225 2.73 -30.21 -14.33
C VAL A 225 3.84 -29.69 -13.44
N HIS A 226 3.82 -30.06 -12.16
CA HIS A 226 4.73 -29.53 -11.12
C HIS A 226 6.12 -30.17 -11.12
N GLU A 227 6.60 -30.60 -12.29
CA GLU A 227 7.95 -31.12 -12.51
C GLU A 227 8.32 -31.06 -14.00
N VAL A 228 9.61 -31.25 -14.29
CA VAL A 228 10.14 -31.54 -15.63
C VAL A 228 10.63 -32.99 -15.62
N ALA A 229 10.33 -33.74 -16.67
CA ALA A 229 10.75 -35.13 -16.78
C ALA A 229 11.05 -35.50 -18.23
N LYS A 230 11.96 -36.46 -18.43
CA LYS A 230 12.33 -36.98 -19.76
C LYS A 230 11.13 -37.48 -20.56
N ARG A 231 10.12 -38.04 -19.89
CA ARG A 231 8.96 -38.66 -20.53
C ARG A 231 7.70 -38.55 -19.70
N PHE A 232 6.62 -38.17 -20.37
CA PHE A 232 5.26 -38.22 -19.85
C PHE A 232 4.40 -39.12 -20.72
N VAL A 233 3.38 -39.73 -20.11
CA VAL A 233 2.31 -40.45 -20.80
C VAL A 233 0.96 -39.89 -20.34
N LEU A 234 0.18 -39.46 -21.32
CA LEU A 234 -1.19 -39.00 -21.16
C LEU A 234 -2.13 -40.16 -21.42
N ARG A 235 -3.08 -40.42 -20.52
CA ARG A 235 -4.04 -41.52 -20.64
C ARG A 235 -5.46 -41.06 -20.39
N LEU A 236 -6.38 -41.57 -21.20
CA LEU A 236 -7.81 -41.45 -20.97
C LEU A 236 -8.54 -42.67 -21.51
N ALA A 237 -9.06 -43.52 -20.62
CA ALA A 237 -9.61 -44.83 -21.00
C ALA A 237 -8.63 -45.65 -21.87
N ARG A 238 -8.91 -45.78 -23.18
CA ARG A 238 -8.06 -46.52 -24.14
C ARG A 238 -7.10 -45.62 -24.93
N GLU A 239 -7.21 -44.31 -24.75
CA GLU A 239 -6.42 -43.30 -25.47
C GLU A 239 -5.08 -43.10 -24.76
N VAL A 240 -4.00 -42.98 -25.55
CA VAL A 240 -2.64 -42.83 -25.05
C VAL A 240 -1.84 -41.86 -25.93
N VAL A 241 -1.19 -40.89 -25.29
CA VAL A 241 -0.23 -39.99 -25.95
C VAL A 241 1.08 -40.00 -25.16
N GLY A 242 2.17 -40.36 -25.83
CA GLY A 242 3.51 -40.23 -25.28
C GLY A 242 4.10 -38.85 -25.57
N ILE A 243 4.80 -38.27 -24.61
CA ILE A 243 5.50 -36.99 -24.75
C ILE A 243 6.93 -37.18 -24.23
N TRP A 244 7.92 -36.71 -24.98
CA TRP A 244 9.32 -36.74 -24.61
C TRP A 244 9.90 -35.34 -24.60
N ASP A 245 10.73 -35.06 -23.61
CA ASP A 245 11.58 -33.88 -23.60
C ASP A 245 12.90 -34.22 -24.31
N ASP A 246 13.05 -33.71 -25.53
CA ASP A 246 14.22 -33.98 -26.39
C ASP A 246 15.45 -33.17 -25.96
N ALA A 247 15.29 -32.19 -25.06
CA ALA A 247 16.34 -31.33 -24.54
C ALA A 247 16.35 -31.28 -23.00
N TYR A 248 16.05 -32.41 -22.36
CA TYR A 248 15.90 -32.52 -20.91
C TYR A 248 17.12 -32.01 -20.13
N ASP A 249 16.87 -31.02 -19.27
CA ASP A 249 17.83 -30.42 -18.33
C ASP A 249 17.59 -31.00 -16.93
N ILE A 250 18.52 -31.84 -16.45
CA ILE A 250 18.41 -32.50 -15.14
C ILE A 250 18.56 -31.51 -13.97
N ASP A 251 19.29 -30.42 -14.17
CA ASP A 251 19.57 -29.44 -13.13
C ASP A 251 18.42 -28.43 -13.00
N GLY A 252 17.73 -28.14 -14.11
CA GLY A 252 16.56 -27.28 -14.16
C GLY A 252 16.85 -25.85 -13.69
N VAL A 253 15.86 -25.19 -13.07
CA VAL A 253 16.00 -23.84 -12.51
C VAL A 253 15.56 -23.82 -11.04
N PRO A 254 16.48 -23.50 -10.10
CA PRO A 254 16.12 -23.38 -8.69
C PRO A 254 15.17 -22.18 -8.47
N ALA A 255 14.30 -22.27 -7.45
CA ALA A 255 13.56 -21.09 -7.01
C ALA A 255 14.54 -20.05 -6.44
N HIS A 256 14.47 -18.83 -6.95
CA HIS A 256 15.11 -17.68 -6.33
C HIS A 256 14.11 -17.03 -5.37
N ASP A 257 14.55 -16.75 -4.14
CA ASP A 257 13.72 -16.07 -3.13
C ASP A 257 12.37 -16.75 -2.82
N GLY A 258 12.28 -18.07 -3.07
CA GLY A 258 11.08 -18.86 -2.83
C GLY A 258 9.96 -18.68 -3.87
N THR A 259 10.24 -18.06 -5.02
CA THR A 259 9.30 -17.94 -6.15
C THR A 259 9.97 -18.28 -7.49
N THR A 260 9.18 -18.47 -8.55
CA THR A 260 9.66 -18.60 -9.94
C THR A 260 9.64 -17.27 -10.71
N VAL A 261 9.19 -16.18 -10.06
CA VAL A 261 8.99 -14.88 -10.69
C VAL A 261 10.11 -13.93 -10.26
N ASN A 262 10.88 -13.47 -11.25
CA ASN A 262 12.00 -12.57 -10.99
C ASN A 262 11.56 -11.27 -10.31
N GLY A 263 12.30 -10.88 -9.26
CA GLY A 263 11.99 -9.68 -8.48
C GLY A 263 10.78 -9.83 -7.55
N VAL A 264 10.32 -11.07 -7.28
CA VAL A 264 9.32 -11.37 -6.26
C VAL A 264 9.92 -12.35 -5.24
N LYS A 265 9.79 -12.00 -3.96
CA LYS A 265 10.29 -12.80 -2.84
C LYS A 265 9.16 -13.25 -1.95
N ARG A 266 9.19 -14.52 -1.55
CA ARG A 266 8.30 -15.04 -0.53
C ARG A 266 8.83 -14.63 0.84
N VAL A 267 8.03 -13.89 1.60
CA VAL A 267 8.32 -13.50 2.98
C VAL A 267 7.28 -14.11 3.91
N LEU A 268 7.72 -14.63 5.06
CA LEU A 268 6.82 -15.03 6.13
C LEU A 268 6.27 -13.76 6.79
N ARG A 269 4.96 -13.58 6.81
CA ARG A 269 4.31 -12.53 7.61
C ARG A 269 4.03 -13.09 9.01
N SER A 270 4.39 -12.33 10.03
CA SER A 270 4.01 -12.65 11.42
C SER A 270 2.63 -12.05 11.70
N HIS A 271 1.83 -12.68 12.56
CA HIS A 271 0.49 -12.21 12.96
C HIS A 271 0.47 -10.82 13.64
N ARG A 272 1.61 -10.13 13.80
CA ARG A 272 1.70 -8.78 14.37
C ARG A 272 1.72 -7.66 13.32
N ASP A 273 1.69 -8.02 12.03
CA ASP A 273 1.79 -7.08 10.91
C ASP A 273 0.43 -6.85 10.18
N GLU A 274 -0.68 -7.31 10.78
CA GLU A 274 -2.07 -6.98 10.41
C GLU A 274 -2.67 -5.98 11.40
#